data_AF-A0A315ZCV9-F1
#
_entry.id   AF-A0A315ZCV9-F1
#
_cell.length_a   1.000
_cell.length_b   1.000
_cell.length_c   1.000
_cell.angle_alpha   90.00
_cell.angle_beta   90.00
_cell.angle_gamma   90.00
#
_symmetry.space_group_name_H-M   'P 1'
#
loop_
_entity.id
_entity.type
_entity.pdbx_description
1 polymer ?
#
loop_
_entity_poly.entity_id
_entity_poly.type
_entity_poly.pdbx_seq_one_letter_code
_entity_poly.pdbx_strand_id
1 'polypeptide(L)'
;MQNDEPSKFGIGLGAGWNAPYGTGVQLNLSVSPNLDLNAGIGLSMAGAKRGIGTRYYFTPNANSVFLGASMSWSTGLDNLEVNVNEEYGYYILEEGSTFQFSGGYKFDFGKRFMILSMGYGVLTSGGEAVFQEGVQDITQDFANLMSPRGLEVSCTIVFRIN
;
A
#
# COMPACT_ATOMS: atom_id res chain seq x y z
N MET A 1 -27.65 15.29 22.06
CA MET A 1 -26.69 14.84 21.03
C MET A 1 -26.46 13.36 21.28
N GLN A 2 -26.93 12.51 20.39
CA GLN A 2 -26.82 11.06 20.53
C GLN A 2 -25.34 10.70 20.28
N ASN A 3 -24.67 10.18 21.31
CA ASN A 3 -23.31 9.65 21.20
C ASN A 3 -23.40 8.32 20.44
N ASP A 4 -23.47 8.38 19.11
CA ASP A 4 -23.26 7.20 18.29
C ASP A 4 -21.79 6.81 18.44
N GLU A 5 -21.53 5.63 19.01
CA GLU A 5 -20.17 5.09 19.05
C GLU A 5 -19.63 5.02 17.61
N PRO A 6 -18.38 5.46 17.38
CA PRO A 6 -17.78 5.37 16.06
C PRO A 6 -17.79 3.91 15.60
N SER A 7 -18.31 3.65 14.40
CA SER A 7 -18.33 2.31 13.83
C SER A 7 -16.93 1.70 13.84
N LYS A 8 -16.88 0.45 14.29
CA LYS A 8 -15.64 -0.32 14.41
C LYS A 8 -15.17 -0.85 13.06
N PHE A 9 -16.00 -0.83 12.02
CA PHE A 9 -15.69 -1.46 10.74
C PHE A 9 -15.80 -0.48 9.57
N GLY A 10 -14.91 -0.62 8.59
CA GLY A 10 -14.99 0.18 7.38
C GLY A 10 -14.36 -0.48 6.16
N ILE A 11 -14.93 -0.20 4.99
CA ILE A 11 -14.39 -0.62 3.70
C ILE A 11 -13.69 0.57 3.06
N GLY A 12 -12.44 0.39 2.67
CA GLY A 12 -11.61 1.38 2.02
C GLY A 12 -11.37 1.07 0.56
N LEU A 13 -11.32 2.11 -0.25
CA LEU A 13 -10.82 2.09 -1.62
C LEU A 13 -9.55 2.93 -1.65
N GLY A 14 -8.45 2.30 -2.05
CA GLY A 14 -7.13 2.92 -2.01
C GLY A 14 -6.41 2.81 -3.34
N ALA A 15 -5.51 3.76 -3.58
CA ALA A 15 -4.54 3.74 -4.66
C ALA A 15 -3.28 4.47 -4.21
N GLY A 16 -2.15 4.11 -4.80
CA GLY A 16 -0.88 4.75 -4.48
C GLY A 16 0.32 4.07 -5.08
N TRP A 17 1.44 4.79 -5.06
CA TRP A 17 2.74 4.24 -5.42
C TRP A 17 3.21 3.33 -4.30
N ASN A 18 3.53 2.08 -4.65
CA ASN A 18 3.92 1.03 -3.70
C ASN A 18 2.98 0.85 -2.50
N ALA A 19 1.72 1.25 -2.63
CA ALA A 19 0.72 1.12 -1.57
C ALA A 19 0.67 -0.33 -1.05
N PRO A 20 0.45 -0.55 0.25
CA PRO A 20 0.44 -1.89 0.85
C PRO A 20 -0.50 -2.87 0.14
N TYR A 21 -1.61 -2.36 -0.38
CA TYR A 21 -2.66 -3.13 -1.06
C TYR A 21 -2.82 -2.74 -2.53
N GLY A 22 -1.84 -2.03 -3.10
CA GLY A 22 -1.90 -1.50 -4.46
C GLY A 22 -3.10 -0.55 -4.67
N THR A 23 -3.61 -0.55 -5.89
CA THR A 23 -4.94 -0.01 -6.21
C THR A 23 -5.98 -1.09 -5.92
N GLY A 24 -6.82 -0.89 -4.91
CA GLY A 24 -7.69 -1.96 -4.44
C GLY A 24 -8.61 -1.61 -3.28
N VAL A 25 -9.02 -2.67 -2.57
CA VAL A 25 -9.99 -2.64 -1.49
C VAL A 25 -9.31 -3.08 -0.19
N GLN A 26 -9.62 -2.39 0.91
CA GLN A 26 -9.18 -2.78 2.25
C GLN A 26 -10.34 -2.81 3.23
N LEU A 27 -10.30 -3.75 4.17
CA LEU A 27 -11.13 -3.77 5.37
C LEU A 27 -10.35 -3.09 6.49
N ASN A 28 -11.07 -2.34 7.33
CA ASN A 28 -10.53 -1.60 8.47
C ASN A 28 -11.35 -1.99 9.70
N LEU A 29 -10.67 -2.31 10.79
CA LEU A 29 -11.23 -2.72 12.05
C LEU A 29 -10.58 -1.89 13.16
N SER A 30 -11.34 -0.98 13.76
CA SER A 30 -10.93 -0.25 14.95
C SER A 30 -11.05 -1.18 16.17
N VAL A 31 -9.90 -1.66 16.63
CA VAL A 31 -9.78 -2.54 17.81
C VAL A 31 -9.81 -1.71 19.09
N SER A 32 -9.25 -0.51 19.04
CA SER A 32 -9.35 0.52 20.07
C SER A 32 -9.49 1.89 19.40
N PRO A 33 -9.81 2.97 20.16
CA PRO A 33 -9.89 4.30 19.57
C PRO A 33 -8.61 4.66 18.80
N ASN A 34 -7.45 4.29 19.33
CA ASN A 34 -6.15 4.61 18.76
C ASN A 34 -5.62 3.55 17.79
N LEU A 35 -6.15 2.32 17.80
CA LEU A 35 -5.59 1.21 17.03
C LEU A 35 -6.57 0.68 16.00
N ASP A 36 -6.12 0.68 14.75
CA ASP A 36 -6.82 0.08 13.62
C ASP A 36 -6.01 -1.10 13.06
N LEU A 37 -6.70 -2.19 12.77
CA LEU A 37 -6.21 -3.28 11.96
C LEU A 37 -6.82 -3.18 10.58
N ASN A 38 -6.03 -3.47 9.56
CA ASN A 38 -6.50 -3.45 8.19
C ASN A 38 -5.95 -4.63 7.40
N ALA A 39 -6.74 -5.06 6.43
CA ALA A 39 -6.37 -6.13 5.50
C ALA A 39 -6.90 -5.76 4.13
N GLY A 40 -6.13 -5.98 3.08
CA GLY A 40 -6.52 -5.53 1.75
C GLY A 40 -6.00 -6.41 0.63
N ILE A 41 -6.64 -6.25 -0.52
CA ILE A 41 -6.26 -6.86 -1.79
C ILE A 41 -6.36 -5.81 -2.89
N GLY A 42 -5.51 -5.93 -3.90
CA GLY A 42 -5.55 -5.04 -5.06
C GLY A 42 -4.52 -5.41 -6.10
N LEU A 43 -4.30 -4.48 -7.02
CA LEU A 43 -3.37 -4.61 -8.13
C LEU A 43 -2.24 -3.60 -7.98
N SER A 44 -1.03 -4.04 -8.27
CA SER A 44 0.17 -3.21 -8.28
C SER A 44 0.96 -3.46 -9.55
N MET A 45 2.07 -2.74 -9.72
CA MET A 45 2.96 -2.93 -10.86
C MET A 45 3.68 -4.28 -10.81
N ALA A 46 3.78 -4.88 -9.62
CA ALA A 46 4.31 -6.22 -9.38
C ALA A 46 3.21 -7.30 -9.29
N GLY A 47 2.09 -7.08 -9.98
CA GLY A 47 0.96 -8.01 -10.02
C GLY A 47 -0.06 -7.83 -8.89
N ALA A 48 -0.83 -8.88 -8.62
CA ALA A 48 -1.83 -8.88 -7.57
C ALA A 48 -1.15 -8.82 -6.20
N LYS A 49 -1.67 -7.97 -5.31
CA LYS A 49 -1.12 -7.70 -3.98
C LYS A 49 -2.17 -7.97 -2.92
N ARG A 50 -1.78 -8.62 -1.84
CA ARG A 50 -2.60 -8.80 -0.64
C ARG A 50 -1.77 -8.44 0.59
N GLY A 51 -2.40 -8.01 1.67
CA GLY A 51 -1.66 -7.70 2.87
C GLY A 51 -2.52 -7.47 4.08
N ILE A 52 -1.82 -7.29 5.20
CA ILE A 52 -2.37 -6.93 6.49
C ILE A 52 -1.53 -5.82 7.10
N GLY A 53 -2.12 -5.02 7.96
CA GLY A 53 -1.43 -3.91 8.59
C GLY A 53 -2.16 -3.38 9.81
N THR A 54 -1.51 -2.44 10.45
CA THR A 54 -2.04 -1.73 11.60
C THR A 54 -1.67 -0.26 11.53
N ARG A 55 -2.51 0.58 12.14
CA ARG A 55 -2.28 2.01 12.28
C ARG A 55 -2.58 2.43 13.71
N TYR A 56 -1.66 3.20 14.29
CA TYR A 56 -1.82 3.86 15.56
C TYR A 56 -2.09 5.35 15.34
N TYR A 57 -3.29 5.80 15.71
CA TYR A 57 -3.72 7.19 15.66
C TYR A 57 -3.39 7.91 16.96
N PHE A 58 -2.77 9.09 16.86
CA PHE A 58 -2.49 9.93 18.04
C PHE A 58 -3.75 10.62 18.57
N THR A 59 -4.72 10.92 17.71
CA THR A 59 -5.97 11.62 18.04
C THR A 59 -7.19 10.83 17.52
N PRO A 60 -7.71 9.87 18.29
CA PRO A 60 -8.55 8.79 17.78
C PRO A 60 -9.90 9.22 17.19
N ASN A 61 -10.48 10.31 17.68
CA ASN A 61 -11.85 10.77 17.34
C ASN A 61 -11.91 12.05 16.50
N ALA A 62 -10.82 12.39 15.81
CA ALA A 62 -10.75 13.55 14.95
C ALA A 62 -9.83 13.29 13.76
N ASN A 63 -9.55 14.35 13.03
CA ASN A 63 -8.40 14.37 12.14
C ASN A 63 -7.14 14.01 12.95
N SER A 64 -6.33 13.09 12.45
CA SER A 64 -5.27 12.48 13.24
C SER A 64 -4.05 12.17 12.40
N VAL A 65 -2.89 12.50 12.94
CA VAL A 65 -1.64 11.86 12.52
C VAL A 65 -1.69 10.39 12.92
N PHE A 66 -1.04 9.52 12.15
CA PHE A 66 -0.85 8.12 12.52
C PHE A 66 0.55 7.62 12.17
N LEU A 67 0.94 6.52 12.82
CA LEU A 67 2.02 5.65 12.41
C LEU A 67 1.45 4.28 12.03
N GLY A 68 1.98 3.66 11.00
CA GLY A 68 1.50 2.41 10.46
C GLY A 68 2.62 1.41 10.20
N ALA A 69 2.26 0.14 10.26
CA ALA A 69 3.09 -0.96 9.81
C ALA A 69 2.23 -1.94 9.02
N SER A 70 2.74 -2.47 7.93
CA SER A 70 2.02 -3.46 7.12
C SER A 70 2.96 -4.50 6.51
N MET A 71 2.41 -5.68 6.29
CA MET A 71 3.06 -6.75 5.55
C MET A 71 2.19 -7.08 4.34
N SER A 72 2.82 -7.19 3.18
CA SER A 72 2.14 -7.45 1.92
C SER A 72 2.88 -8.52 1.12
N TRP A 73 2.14 -9.22 0.28
CA TRP A 73 2.62 -10.24 -0.64
C TRP A 73 2.15 -9.89 -2.05
N SER A 74 3.06 -9.92 -3.03
CA SER A 74 2.73 -9.79 -4.44
C SER A 74 2.98 -11.09 -5.19
N THR A 75 2.18 -11.33 -6.23
CA THR A 75 2.30 -12.52 -7.09
C THR A 75 3.46 -12.44 -8.08
N GLY A 76 4.07 -11.27 -8.23
CA GLY A 76 5.02 -11.02 -9.30
C GLY A 76 4.33 -10.77 -10.64
N LEU A 77 5.14 -10.51 -11.65
CA LEU A 77 4.74 -10.30 -13.03
C LEU A 77 5.85 -10.81 -13.96
N ASP A 78 5.49 -11.71 -14.87
CA ASP A 78 6.38 -12.18 -15.92
C ASP A 78 6.38 -11.20 -17.11
N ASN A 79 7.52 -11.07 -17.78
CA ASN A 79 7.70 -10.27 -19.00
C ASN A 79 7.29 -8.80 -18.83
N LEU A 80 7.70 -8.16 -17.74
CA LEU A 80 7.60 -6.71 -17.61
C LEU A 80 8.49 -6.05 -18.67
N GLU A 81 7.85 -5.45 -19.67
CA GLU A 81 8.52 -4.61 -20.66
C GLU A 81 8.71 -3.20 -20.09
N VAL A 82 9.96 -2.78 -19.98
CA VAL A 82 10.35 -1.41 -19.62
C VAL A 82 10.91 -0.74 -20.87
N ASN A 83 10.28 0.35 -21.29
CA ASN A 83 10.75 1.16 -22.40
C ASN A 83 11.13 2.56 -21.91
N VAL A 84 12.40 2.94 -22.04
CA VAL A 84 12.89 4.26 -21.69
C VAL A 84 13.78 4.77 -22.83
N ASN A 85 13.40 5.89 -23.45
CA ASN A 85 14.17 6.52 -24.54
C ASN A 85 14.53 5.56 -25.71
N GLU A 86 13.57 4.76 -26.17
CA GLU A 86 13.76 3.75 -27.25
C GLU A 86 14.61 2.52 -26.85
N GLU A 87 15.12 2.47 -25.62
CA GLU A 87 15.75 1.27 -25.05
C GLU A 87 14.69 0.40 -24.38
N TYR A 88 14.69 -0.89 -24.71
CA TYR A 88 13.80 -1.88 -24.11
C TYR A 88 14.58 -2.78 -23.14
N GLY A 89 13.93 -3.18 -22.06
CA GLY A 89 14.38 -4.22 -21.15
C GLY A 89 13.21 -5.08 -20.70
N TYR A 90 13.39 -6.40 -20.73
CA TYR A 90 12.44 -7.37 -20.21
C TYR A 90 12.89 -7.82 -18.82
N TYR A 91 11.96 -7.77 -17.88
CA TYR A 91 12.19 -8.11 -16.49
C TYR A 91 11.15 -9.12 -16.00
N ILE A 92 11.59 -10.03 -15.14
CA ILE A 92 10.68 -10.75 -14.25
C ILE A 92 10.64 -9.97 -12.94
N LEU A 93 9.44 -9.58 -12.51
CA LEU A 93 9.19 -9.22 -11.13
C LEU A 93 8.82 -10.49 -10.38
N GLU A 94 9.71 -10.98 -9.52
CA GLU A 94 9.43 -12.18 -8.76
C GLU A 94 8.26 -11.99 -7.79
N GLU A 95 7.59 -13.09 -7.42
CA GLU A 95 6.72 -13.07 -6.25
C GLU A 95 7.52 -12.69 -5.00
N GLY A 96 6.88 -11.97 -4.09
CA GLY A 96 7.63 -11.43 -2.97
C GLY A 96 6.76 -10.95 -1.83
N SER A 97 7.43 -10.67 -0.71
CA SER A 97 6.83 -10.05 0.45
C SER A 97 7.55 -8.78 0.83
N THR A 98 6.79 -7.79 1.29
CA THR A 98 7.30 -6.49 1.68
C THR A 98 6.73 -6.11 3.03
N PHE A 99 7.61 -5.72 3.94
CA PHE A 99 7.27 -5.06 5.19
C PHE A 99 7.38 -3.55 5.00
N GLN A 100 6.35 -2.80 5.39
CA GLN A 100 6.28 -1.35 5.21
C GLN A 100 6.04 -0.65 6.55
N PHE A 101 6.78 0.42 6.78
CA PHE A 101 6.49 1.40 7.82
C PHE A 101 5.97 2.67 7.16
N SER A 102 4.92 3.26 7.72
CA SER A 102 4.36 4.50 7.19
C SER A 102 3.95 5.47 8.28
N GLY A 103 3.88 6.74 7.91
CA GLY A 103 3.26 7.80 8.69
C GLY A 103 2.28 8.55 7.79
N GLY A 104 1.29 9.18 8.40
CA GLY A 104 0.32 9.89 7.58
C GLY A 104 -0.73 10.62 8.38
N TYR A 105 -1.79 11.01 7.68
CA TYR A 105 -2.88 11.79 8.22
C TYR A 105 -4.24 11.22 7.83
N LYS A 106 -5.13 11.12 8.82
CA LYS A 106 -6.55 10.79 8.69
C LYS A 106 -7.35 12.09 8.66
N PHE A 107 -8.13 12.30 7.60
CA PHE A 107 -9.17 13.32 7.53
C PHE A 107 -10.53 12.68 7.79
N ASP A 108 -11.18 13.04 8.89
CA ASP A 108 -12.46 12.49 9.31
C ASP A 108 -13.63 13.36 8.81
N PHE A 109 -14.59 12.73 8.14
CA PHE A 109 -15.79 13.35 7.59
C PHE A 109 -17.07 12.66 8.13
N GLY A 110 -17.03 12.14 9.35
CA GLY A 110 -18.19 11.54 10.03
C GLY A 110 -18.47 10.10 9.58
N LYS A 111 -19.20 9.88 8.48
CA LYS A 111 -19.47 8.51 7.98
C LYS A 111 -18.35 7.96 7.09
N ARG A 112 -17.39 8.80 6.74
CA ARG A 112 -16.26 8.48 5.87
C ARG A 112 -15.01 9.13 6.42
N PHE A 113 -13.85 8.60 6.08
CA PHE A 113 -12.58 9.26 6.35
C PHE A 113 -11.60 8.99 5.21
N MET A 114 -10.67 9.90 5.00
CA MET A 114 -9.57 9.75 4.04
C MET A 114 -8.27 9.54 4.80
N ILE A 115 -7.43 8.64 4.31
CA ILE A 115 -6.08 8.42 4.81
C ILE A 115 -5.12 8.84 3.69
N LEU A 116 -4.22 9.76 4.01
CA LEU A 116 -3.01 9.99 3.23
C LEU A 116 -1.84 9.34 3.99
N SER A 117 -1.07 8.51 3.30
CA SER A 117 0.08 7.79 3.85
C SER A 117 1.32 8.08 3.03
N MET A 118 2.46 8.15 3.71
CA MET A 118 3.77 8.02 3.11
C MET A 118 4.66 7.14 3.98
N GLY A 119 5.55 6.39 3.35
CA GLY A 119 6.32 5.39 4.06
C GLY A 119 7.48 4.83 3.26
N TYR A 120 8.04 3.75 3.79
CA TYR A 120 9.10 3.01 3.15
C TYR A 120 8.90 1.51 3.34
N GLY A 121 8.99 0.76 2.23
CA GLY A 121 8.91 -0.69 2.17
C GLY A 121 10.27 -1.34 2.00
N VAL A 122 10.52 -2.39 2.77
CA VAL A 122 11.69 -3.28 2.62
C VAL A 122 11.21 -4.65 2.18
N LEU A 123 11.91 -5.25 1.21
CA LEU A 123 11.66 -6.63 0.82
C LEU A 123 12.02 -7.55 1.98
N THR A 124 11.14 -8.48 2.29
CA THR A 124 11.39 -9.55 3.27
C THR A 124 11.70 -10.87 2.58
N SER A 125 11.20 -11.07 1.35
CA SER A 125 11.54 -12.21 0.49
C SER A 125 11.18 -11.88 -0.95
N GLY A 126 12.00 -12.33 -1.92
CA GLY A 126 11.69 -12.18 -3.36
C GLY A 126 11.36 -10.74 -3.75
N GLY A 127 10.55 -10.57 -4.80
CA GLY A 127 10.09 -9.25 -5.25
C GLY A 127 11.17 -8.39 -5.92
N GLU A 128 12.32 -8.98 -6.26
CA GLU A 128 13.36 -8.30 -7.02
C GLU A 128 13.01 -8.28 -8.51
N ALA A 129 13.46 -7.23 -9.20
CA ALA A 129 13.39 -7.17 -10.64
C ALA A 129 14.61 -7.87 -11.24
N VAL A 130 14.38 -9.07 -11.79
CA VAL A 130 15.41 -9.87 -12.44
C VAL A 130 15.42 -9.52 -13.92
N PHE A 131 16.52 -8.94 -14.39
CA PHE A 131 16.73 -8.65 -15.80
C PHE A 131 16.80 -9.96 -16.60
N GLN A 132 16.09 -10.00 -17.73
CA GLN A 132 16.15 -11.12 -18.66
C GLN A 132 16.88 -10.75 -19.95
N GLU A 133 16.46 -9.67 -20.61
CA GLU A 133 16.91 -9.34 -21.97
C GLU A 133 16.78 -7.83 -22.25
N GLY A 134 17.63 -7.28 -23.13
CA GLY A 134 17.59 -5.87 -23.56
C GLY A 134 18.78 -5.01 -23.08
N VAL A 135 18.54 -3.74 -22.78
CA VAL A 135 19.54 -2.79 -22.27
C VAL A 135 19.30 -2.55 -20.79
N GLN A 136 20.28 -2.86 -19.93
CA GLN A 136 20.10 -2.90 -18.47
C GLN A 136 20.22 -1.53 -17.78
N ASP A 137 21.06 -0.60 -18.26
CA ASP A 137 21.50 0.56 -17.47
C ASP A 137 20.35 1.42 -16.91
N ILE A 138 19.58 2.11 -17.77
CA ILE A 138 18.48 2.97 -17.33
C ILE A 138 17.23 2.17 -16.96
N THR A 139 17.01 1.03 -17.62
CA THR A 139 15.78 0.24 -17.41
C THR A 139 15.79 -0.50 -16.08
N GLN A 140 16.96 -0.82 -15.52
CA GLN A 140 17.09 -1.50 -14.22
C GLN A 140 16.73 -0.58 -13.06
N ASP A 141 17.11 0.69 -13.11
CA ASP A 141 16.72 1.68 -12.10
C ASP A 141 15.20 1.91 -12.10
N PHE A 142 14.61 1.95 -13.30
CA PHE A 142 13.16 2.02 -13.43
C PHE A 142 12.49 0.73 -12.93
N ALA A 143 12.99 -0.45 -13.29
CA ALA A 143 12.47 -1.71 -12.78
C ALA A 143 12.58 -1.82 -11.24
N ASN A 144 13.67 -1.31 -10.66
CA ASN A 144 13.86 -1.20 -9.22
C ASN A 144 12.89 -0.21 -8.57
N LEU A 145 12.57 0.90 -9.24
CA LEU A 145 11.57 1.86 -8.76
C LEU A 145 10.16 1.25 -8.72
N MET A 146 9.89 0.33 -9.65
CA MET A 146 8.61 -0.37 -9.84
C MET A 146 8.45 -1.60 -8.94
N SER A 147 9.58 -2.09 -8.39
CA SER A 147 9.59 -3.17 -7.41
C SER A 147 8.82 -2.76 -6.14
N PRO A 148 8.22 -3.71 -5.40
CA PRO A 148 7.35 -3.41 -4.26
C PRO A 148 8.06 -2.82 -3.03
N ARG A 149 9.34 -2.46 -3.13
CA ARG A 149 10.15 -1.79 -2.10
C ARG A 149 10.29 -0.28 -2.35
N GLY A 150 10.85 0.40 -1.37
CA GLY A 150 11.17 1.81 -1.48
C GLY A 150 10.03 2.71 -0.99
N LEU A 151 9.96 3.92 -1.55
CA LEU A 151 9.00 4.92 -1.13
C LEU A 151 7.55 4.44 -1.34
N GLU A 152 6.73 4.61 -0.31
CA GLU A 152 5.27 4.42 -0.36
C GLU A 152 4.60 5.78 -0.32
N VAL A 153 3.62 6.00 -1.20
CA VAL A 153 2.69 7.14 -1.13
C VAL A 153 1.31 6.64 -1.52
N SER A 154 0.34 6.76 -0.63
CA SER A 154 -1.02 6.31 -0.91
C SER A 154 -2.11 7.21 -0.37
N CYS A 155 -3.27 7.10 -1.02
CA CYS A 155 -4.50 7.72 -0.60
C CYS A 155 -5.58 6.63 -0.52
N THR A 156 -6.34 6.61 0.57
CA THR A 156 -7.47 5.70 0.75
C THR A 156 -8.67 6.46 1.28
N ILE A 157 -9.82 6.28 0.65
CA ILE A 157 -11.11 6.68 1.22
C ILE A 157 -11.77 5.48 1.89
N VAL A 158 -12.18 5.62 3.14
CA VAL A 158 -12.83 4.58 3.94
C VAL A 158 -14.26 4.98 4.27
N PHE A 159 -15.17 4.05 4.06
CA PHE A 159 -16.60 4.14 4.38
C PHE A 159 -16.87 3.32 5.63
N ARG A 160 -17.38 3.96 6.69
CA ARG A 160 -17.78 3.28 7.93
C ARG A 160 -19.07 2.49 7.70
N ILE A 161 -19.13 1.29 8.27
CA ILE A 161 -20.31 0.42 8.20
C ILE A 161 -20.91 0.30 9.59
N ASN A 162 -22.13 0.81 9.76
CA ASN A 162 -22.89 0.70 11.01
C ASN A 162 -23.68 -0.60 11.06
#